data_AF-A0A3D2H292-F1
#
_entry.id   AF-A0A3D2H292-F1
#
_cell.length_a   1.000
_cell.length_b   1.000
_cell.length_c   1.000
_cell.angle_alpha   90.00
_cell.angle_beta   90.00
_cell.angle_gamma   90.00
#
_symmetry.space_group_name_H-M   'P 1'
#
loop_
_entity.id
_entity.type
_entity.pdbx_description
1 polymer ?
#
loop_
_entity_poly.entity_id
_entity_poly.type
_entity_poly.pdbx_seq_one_letter_code
_entity_poly.pdbx_strand_id
1 'polypeptide(L)'
;MESDDQLIMNELIREINNTCHVKIRGFSDLCDSYIKGAGSIIAKHINCFHSHLIRSALVFHLVGSKKHECGRVNGCEQIIWNLYNEYRNSVPFVDNSIMMEFDSAFAQLKSKKLLDQLVSLAQDPYLFSFFPQTMKMLARWRDTSMEKVIMGYFANPGLVKTQIAMSLGRSADDASILQREYSRWDSHGQYTVIICLRYYPSIQVLDKLTQFEALTVEDMEKSLSKCCTRNDRIWIKDVYSDRLFTIRKSIAEIKKQLDIL
;
A
#
# COMPACT_ATOMS: atom_id res chain seq x y z
N MET A 1 -5.73 12.67 34.53
CA MET A 1 -5.11 11.34 34.53
C MET A 1 -4.52 11.17 33.15
N GLU A 2 -3.19 11.11 33.02
CA GLU A 2 -2.57 10.87 31.71
C GLU A 2 -3.01 9.50 31.20
N SER A 3 -3.27 9.35 29.90
CA SER A 3 -3.53 8.04 29.31
C SER A 3 -2.27 7.17 29.42
N ASP A 4 -2.44 5.85 29.53
CA ASP A 4 -1.31 4.91 29.62
C ASP A 4 -0.31 5.10 28.45
N ASP A 5 -0.82 5.39 27.25
CA ASP A 5 0.01 5.70 26.08
C ASP A 5 0.81 7.00 26.22
N GLN A 6 0.29 8.01 26.93
CA GLN A 6 1.03 9.24 27.19
C GLN A 6 2.20 9.00 28.15
N LEU A 7 2.01 8.14 29.16
CA LEU A 7 3.08 7.75 30.08
C LEU A 7 4.19 6.98 29.33
N ILE A 8 3.81 6.01 28.49
CA ILE A 8 4.76 5.25 27.65
C ILE A 8 5.48 6.20 26.68
N MET A 9 4.77 7.15 26.07
CA MET A 9 5.37 8.15 25.18
C MET A 9 6.39 9.04 25.91
N ASN A 10 6.05 9.51 27.11
CA ASN A 10 6.94 10.33 27.93
C ASN A 10 8.22 9.56 28.32
N GLU A 11 8.08 8.28 28.66
CA GLU A 11 9.23 7.41 28.95
C GLU A 11 10.10 7.15 27.72
N LEU A 12 9.49 6.81 26.57
CA LEU A 12 10.16 6.62 25.29
C LEU A 12 10.98 7.86 24.91
N ILE A 13 10.36 9.04 24.94
CA ILE A 13 11.03 10.31 24.58
C ILE A 13 12.19 10.59 25.53
N ARG A 14 12.02 10.33 26.83
CA ARG A 14 13.10 10.49 27.82
C ARG A 14 14.29 9.56 27.51
N GLU A 15 14.04 8.28 27.20
CA GLU A 15 15.11 7.33 26.84
C GLU A 15 15.82 7.74 25.55
N ILE A 16 15.08 8.17 24.52
CA ILE A 16 15.63 8.65 23.25
C ILE A 16 16.49 9.89 23.47
N ASN A 17 16.00 10.90 24.19
CA ASN A 17 16.74 12.15 24.43
C ASN A 17 18.06 11.88 25.18
N ASN A 18 18.02 10.99 26.19
CA ASN A 18 19.19 10.65 26.99
C ASN A 18 20.22 9.83 26.21
N THR A 19 19.77 8.87 25.41
CA THR A 19 20.64 7.90 24.73
C THR A 19 21.17 8.43 23.41
N CYS A 20 20.32 9.14 22.65
CA CYS A 20 20.66 9.66 21.33
C CYS A 20 21.15 11.12 21.37
N HIS A 21 21.18 11.74 22.55
CA HIS A 21 21.60 13.13 22.77
C HIS A 21 20.83 14.14 21.90
N VAL A 22 19.50 14.00 21.85
CA VAL A 22 18.57 14.87 21.11
C VAL A 22 17.58 15.56 22.04
N LYS A 23 16.78 16.49 21.50
CA LYS A 23 15.76 17.24 22.25
C LYS A 23 14.39 17.17 21.57
N ILE A 24 13.80 15.98 21.60
CA ILE A 24 12.43 15.71 21.19
C ILE A 24 11.47 16.15 22.31
N ARG A 25 10.44 16.93 21.98
CA ARG A 25 9.50 17.48 22.98
C ARG A 25 8.18 16.72 23.04
N GLY A 26 7.86 15.92 22.04
CA GLY A 26 6.59 15.22 21.95
C GLY A 26 6.52 14.24 20.79
N PHE A 27 5.36 13.63 20.64
CA PHE A 27 5.10 12.62 19.61
C PHE A 27 5.25 13.18 18.18
N SER A 28 4.78 14.39 17.91
CA SER A 28 4.94 15.03 16.58
C SER A 28 6.42 15.18 16.23
N ASP A 29 7.21 15.77 17.13
CA ASP A 29 8.66 15.89 16.96
C ASP A 29 9.32 14.53 16.70
N LEU A 30 8.87 13.47 17.39
CA LEU A 30 9.39 12.11 17.19
C LEU A 30 9.05 11.52 15.83
N CYS A 31 7.84 11.77 15.31
CA CYS A 31 7.41 11.30 14.00
C CYS A 31 8.11 12.06 12.85
N ASP A 32 8.42 13.34 13.07
CA ASP A 32 9.06 14.19 12.05
C ASP A 32 10.59 14.11 12.06
N SER A 33 11.19 13.49 13.09
CA SER A 33 12.64 13.43 13.28
C SER A 33 13.26 12.11 12.85
N TYR A 34 14.39 12.18 12.14
CA TYR A 34 15.23 11.02 11.85
C TYR A 34 16.36 10.92 12.88
N ILE A 35 16.14 10.09 13.90
CA ILE A 35 17.03 10.03 15.07
C ILE A 35 17.92 8.78 14.97
N LYS A 36 19.23 9.01 14.82
CA LYS A 36 20.23 7.93 14.82
C LYS A 36 20.15 7.10 16.10
N GLY A 37 20.07 5.78 15.95
CA GLY A 37 20.02 4.83 17.08
C GLY A 37 18.64 4.66 17.75
N ALA A 38 17.65 5.50 17.44
CA ALA A 38 16.34 5.46 18.08
C ALA A 38 15.55 4.17 17.79
N GLY A 39 15.80 3.50 16.65
CA GLY A 39 15.08 2.29 16.28
C GLY A 39 15.15 1.20 17.36
N SER A 40 16.33 1.01 17.97
CA SER A 40 16.52 0.01 19.03
C SER A 40 15.73 0.32 20.30
N ILE A 41 15.54 1.60 20.62
CA ILE A 41 14.77 2.06 21.77
C ILE A 41 13.28 1.88 21.45
N ILE A 42 12.83 2.35 20.29
CA ILE A 42 11.44 2.22 19.83
C ILE A 42 11.03 0.74 19.80
N ALA A 43 11.90 -0.17 19.35
CA ALA A 43 11.61 -1.60 19.34
C ALA A 43 11.28 -2.18 20.73
N LYS A 44 11.82 -1.63 21.81
CA LYS A 44 11.51 -2.05 23.19
C LYS A 44 10.12 -1.59 23.64
N HIS A 45 9.71 -0.40 23.21
CA HIS A 45 8.51 0.29 23.71
C HIS A 45 7.29 0.12 22.80
N ILE A 46 7.47 -0.17 21.51
CA ILE A 46 6.38 -0.09 20.52
C ILE A 46 5.19 -0.99 20.84
N ASN A 47 5.43 -2.18 21.42
CA ASN A 47 4.37 -3.12 21.79
C ASN A 47 3.62 -2.70 23.07
N CYS A 48 4.18 -1.78 23.87
CA CYS A 48 3.55 -1.30 25.10
C CYS A 48 2.40 -0.34 24.82
N PHE A 49 2.46 0.43 23.73
CA PHE A 49 1.36 1.34 23.36
C PHE A 49 0.09 0.57 23.09
N HIS A 50 -1.09 1.11 23.38
CA HIS A 50 -2.38 0.55 22.99
C HIS A 50 -2.84 1.09 21.63
N SER A 51 -2.52 2.35 21.34
CA SER A 51 -2.91 3.02 20.10
C SER A 51 -2.20 2.44 18.87
N HIS A 52 -2.99 1.89 17.94
CA HIS A 52 -2.50 1.46 16.62
C HIS A 52 -1.96 2.64 15.78
N LEU A 53 -2.48 3.85 15.99
CA LEU A 53 -1.98 5.05 15.32
C LEU A 53 -0.55 5.37 15.78
N ILE A 54 -0.29 5.34 17.09
CA ILE A 54 1.06 5.56 17.62
C ILE A 54 2.00 4.44 17.14
N ARG A 55 1.57 3.18 17.26
CA ARG A 55 2.38 2.03 16.83
C ARG A 55 2.78 2.15 15.36
N SER A 56 1.82 2.40 14.46
CA SER A 56 2.09 2.51 13.02
C SER A 56 3.00 3.68 12.67
N ALA A 57 2.76 4.86 13.25
CA ALA A 57 3.58 6.05 13.03
C ALA A 57 5.05 5.88 13.48
N LEU A 58 5.35 4.94 14.38
CA LEU A 58 6.72 4.67 14.84
C LEU A 58 7.44 3.58 14.02
N VAL A 59 6.74 2.88 13.13
CA VAL A 59 7.32 1.75 12.36
C VAL A 59 8.51 2.19 11.51
N PHE A 60 8.49 3.41 10.93
CA PHE A 60 9.58 3.87 10.06
C PHE A 60 10.93 3.90 10.77
N HIS A 61 10.96 4.18 12.08
CA HIS A 61 12.18 4.15 12.89
C HIS A 61 12.78 2.74 13.02
N LEU A 62 11.96 1.69 12.97
CA LEU A 62 12.41 0.29 13.00
C LEU A 62 13.05 -0.13 11.68
N VAL A 63 12.44 0.30 10.58
CA VAL A 63 12.91 -0.02 9.22
C VAL A 63 14.25 0.66 8.97
N GLY A 64 14.36 1.92 9.38
CA GLY A 64 15.50 2.78 9.10
C GLY A 64 15.70 3.00 7.59
N SER A 65 16.50 3.98 7.20
CA SER A 65 16.84 4.16 5.78
C SER A 65 18.28 4.62 5.61
N LYS A 66 18.81 4.48 4.38
CA LYS A 66 20.12 5.05 4.00
C LYS A 66 20.18 6.58 4.21
N LYS A 67 19.03 7.26 4.21
CA LYS A 67 18.92 8.70 4.50
C LYS A 67 18.79 9.01 6.00
N HIS A 68 18.43 8.04 6.84
CA HIS A 68 17.86 8.33 8.16
C HIS A 68 18.71 7.94 9.36
N GLU A 69 19.84 7.25 9.19
CA GLU A 69 20.77 6.86 10.28
C GLU A 69 20.16 6.15 11.51
N CYS A 70 18.84 5.98 11.63
CA CYS A 70 18.15 5.32 12.73
C CYS A 70 18.71 3.90 12.98
N GLY A 71 19.26 3.30 11.93
CA GLY A 71 19.75 1.93 11.91
C GLY A 71 18.58 0.98 11.77
N ARG A 72 18.59 0.10 10.76
CA ARG A 72 17.57 -0.95 10.66
C ARG A 72 17.70 -1.85 11.88
N VAL A 73 16.61 -2.01 12.61
CA VAL A 73 16.55 -2.93 13.76
C VAL A 73 16.60 -4.37 13.23
N ASN A 74 17.47 -5.19 13.80
CA ASN A 74 17.57 -6.60 13.42
C ASN A 74 16.24 -7.32 13.71
N GLY A 75 15.72 -8.05 12.72
CA GLY A 75 14.47 -8.80 12.85
C GLY A 75 13.20 -7.95 12.90
N CYS A 76 13.27 -6.65 12.56
CA CYS A 76 12.11 -5.77 12.59
C CYS A 76 10.97 -6.19 11.65
N GLU A 77 11.26 -6.98 10.62
CA GLU A 77 10.24 -7.56 9.75
C GLU A 77 9.14 -8.30 10.55
N GLN A 78 9.50 -9.05 11.60
CA GLN A 78 8.52 -9.79 12.40
C GLN A 78 7.76 -8.87 13.35
N ILE A 79 8.43 -7.87 13.92
CA ILE A 79 7.78 -6.87 14.78
C ILE A 79 6.69 -6.15 13.98
N ILE A 80 7.03 -5.68 12.78
CA ILE A 80 6.11 -4.92 11.92
C ILE A 80 4.96 -5.80 11.43
N TRP A 81 5.26 -7.05 11.06
CA TRP A 81 4.23 -8.03 10.69
C TRP A 81 3.23 -8.30 11.82
N ASN A 82 3.73 -8.46 13.05
CA ASN A 82 2.88 -8.67 14.22
C ASN A 82 2.00 -7.45 14.51
N LEU A 83 2.57 -6.24 14.49
CA LEU A 83 1.82 -4.99 14.68
C LEU A 83 0.72 -4.82 13.63
N TYR A 84 1.02 -5.15 12.37
CA TYR A 84 0.03 -5.15 11.29
C TYR A 84 -1.11 -6.14 11.55
N ASN A 85 -0.80 -7.39 11.93
CA ASN A 85 -1.82 -8.40 12.18
C ASN A 85 -2.69 -8.06 13.39
N GLU A 86 -2.08 -7.58 14.49
CA GLU A 86 -2.82 -7.12 15.66
C GLU A 86 -3.81 -6.02 15.28
N TYR A 87 -3.37 -5.05 14.47
CA TYR A 87 -4.24 -4.00 13.96
C TYR A 87 -5.36 -4.55 13.06
N ARG A 88 -5.00 -5.33 12.03
CA ARG A 88 -5.96 -5.86 11.05
C ARG A 88 -7.05 -6.71 11.71
N ASN A 89 -6.70 -7.42 12.78
CA ASN A 89 -7.62 -8.29 13.51
C ASN A 89 -8.44 -7.55 14.57
N SER A 90 -8.05 -6.33 14.97
CA SER A 90 -8.76 -5.55 15.98
C SER A 90 -9.87 -4.65 15.41
N VAL A 91 -9.87 -4.41 14.09
CA VAL A 91 -10.82 -3.51 13.43
C VAL A 91 -11.64 -4.21 12.34
N PRO A 92 -12.93 -3.83 12.17
CA PRO A 92 -13.76 -4.34 11.08
C PRO A 92 -13.38 -3.72 9.72
N PHE A 93 -12.86 -2.49 9.72
CA PHE A 93 -12.37 -1.78 8.55
C PHE A 93 -11.03 -1.13 8.86
N VAL A 94 -10.12 -1.13 7.89
CA VAL A 94 -8.80 -0.50 8.07
C VAL A 94 -8.84 1.00 7.77
N ASP A 95 -8.02 1.73 8.50
CA ASP A 95 -7.74 3.15 8.37
C ASP A 95 -6.61 3.34 7.37
N ASN A 96 -6.82 4.22 6.41
CA ASN A 96 -5.86 4.43 5.33
C ASN A 96 -4.50 4.94 5.83
N SER A 97 -4.50 5.81 6.85
CA SER A 97 -3.29 6.43 7.40
C SER A 97 -2.42 5.37 8.06
N ILE A 98 -3.02 4.45 8.83
CA ILE A 98 -2.32 3.34 9.47
C ILE A 98 -1.77 2.35 8.42
N MET A 99 -2.58 2.03 7.41
CA MET A 99 -2.17 1.10 6.36
C MET A 99 -1.02 1.63 5.50
N MET A 100 -0.97 2.94 5.25
CA MET A 100 0.12 3.60 4.52
C MET A 100 1.48 3.45 5.20
N GLU A 101 1.52 3.47 6.53
CA GLU A 101 2.75 3.25 7.29
C GLU A 101 3.27 1.82 7.09
N PHE A 102 2.38 0.82 7.16
CA PHE A 102 2.74 -0.57 6.93
C PHE A 102 3.14 -0.83 5.48
N ASP A 103 2.43 -0.25 4.50
CA ASP A 103 2.80 -0.38 3.08
C ASP A 103 4.19 0.17 2.79
N SER A 104 4.48 1.37 3.31
CA SER A 104 5.80 1.98 3.17
C SER A 104 6.87 1.13 3.85
N ALA A 105 6.59 0.61 5.04
CA ALA A 105 7.52 -0.22 5.80
C ALA A 105 7.87 -1.52 5.08
N PHE A 106 6.87 -2.29 4.63
CA PHE A 106 7.11 -3.55 3.92
C PHE A 106 7.85 -3.32 2.60
N ALA A 107 7.44 -2.31 1.82
CA ALA A 107 8.08 -1.94 0.56
C ALA A 107 9.55 -1.52 0.72
N GLN A 108 9.87 -0.88 1.85
CA GLN A 108 11.23 -0.43 2.16
C GLN A 108 12.11 -1.55 2.73
N LEU A 109 11.55 -2.41 3.59
CA LEU A 109 12.28 -3.54 4.18
C LEU A 109 12.75 -4.55 3.14
N LYS A 110 11.93 -4.76 2.08
CA LYS A 110 12.18 -5.74 1.02
C LYS A 110 12.51 -7.13 1.57
N SER A 111 11.83 -7.52 2.65
CA SER A 111 12.11 -8.76 3.36
C SER A 111 11.55 -9.97 2.60
N LYS A 112 12.44 -10.72 1.94
CA LYS A 112 12.09 -12.02 1.32
C LYS A 112 11.57 -13.05 2.33
N LYS A 113 11.86 -12.89 3.63
CA LYS A 113 11.34 -13.76 4.71
C LYS A 113 9.83 -13.64 4.91
N LEU A 114 9.24 -12.51 4.48
CA LEU A 114 7.80 -12.27 4.55
C LEU A 114 7.11 -12.52 3.20
N LEU A 115 7.79 -13.15 2.22
CA LEU A 115 7.26 -13.27 0.86
C LEU A 115 5.87 -13.91 0.84
N ASP A 116 5.72 -15.08 1.45
CA ASP A 116 4.46 -15.83 1.44
C ASP A 116 3.34 -15.05 2.14
N GLN A 117 3.67 -14.41 3.26
CA GLN A 117 2.75 -13.55 4.00
C GLN A 117 2.28 -12.36 3.16
N LEU A 118 3.19 -11.64 2.51
CA LEU A 118 2.87 -10.47 1.71
C LEU A 118 2.13 -10.86 0.42
N VAL A 119 2.44 -12.01 -0.19
CA VAL A 119 1.67 -12.56 -1.32
C VAL A 119 0.28 -12.98 -0.87
N SER A 120 0.13 -13.52 0.34
CA SER A 120 -1.20 -13.82 0.90
C SER A 120 -2.04 -12.55 1.05
N LEU A 121 -1.45 -11.41 1.42
CA LEU A 121 -2.17 -10.12 1.41
C LEU A 121 -2.60 -9.74 -0.02
N ALA A 122 -1.75 -10.02 -0.99
CA ALA A 122 -2.02 -9.74 -2.39
C ALA A 122 -3.19 -10.56 -2.95
N GLN A 123 -3.57 -11.69 -2.34
CA GLN A 123 -4.70 -12.51 -2.80
C GLN A 123 -6.05 -11.84 -2.52
N ASP A 124 -6.14 -11.00 -1.50
CA ASP A 124 -7.34 -10.26 -1.14
C ASP A 124 -7.35 -8.89 -1.87
N PRO A 125 -8.24 -8.64 -2.84
CA PRO A 125 -8.28 -7.37 -3.58
C PRO A 125 -8.58 -6.15 -2.69
N TYR A 126 -9.24 -6.34 -1.55
CA TYR A 126 -9.41 -5.28 -0.56
C TYR A 126 -8.05 -4.85 -0.02
N LEU A 127 -7.27 -5.78 0.55
CA LEU A 127 -5.95 -5.50 1.10
C LEU A 127 -4.95 -5.08 0.03
N PHE A 128 -4.99 -5.69 -1.17
CA PHE A 128 -4.17 -5.30 -2.31
C PHE A 128 -4.24 -3.79 -2.59
N SER A 129 -5.43 -3.20 -2.49
CA SER A 129 -5.66 -1.78 -2.73
C SER A 129 -5.06 -0.85 -1.68
N PHE A 130 -4.73 -1.36 -0.48
CA PHE A 130 -4.06 -0.62 0.59
C PHE A 130 -2.54 -0.75 0.58
N PHE A 131 -1.98 -1.67 -0.22
CA PHE A 131 -0.55 -1.98 -0.23
C PHE A 131 0.16 -1.69 -1.57
N PRO A 132 -0.11 -0.57 -2.26
CA PRO A 132 0.39 -0.36 -3.62
C PRO A 132 1.91 -0.36 -3.73
N GLN A 133 2.67 0.12 -2.74
CA GLN A 133 4.13 0.11 -2.78
C GLN A 133 4.68 -1.31 -2.60
N THR A 134 4.09 -2.06 -1.67
CA THR A 134 4.44 -3.45 -1.38
C THR A 134 4.11 -4.34 -2.57
N MET A 135 2.95 -4.20 -3.19
CA MET A 135 2.58 -4.98 -4.38
C MET A 135 3.53 -4.72 -5.55
N LYS A 136 3.90 -3.45 -5.79
CA LYS A 136 4.92 -3.10 -6.79
C LYS A 136 6.29 -3.68 -6.46
N MET A 137 6.67 -3.71 -5.18
CA MET A 137 7.91 -4.35 -4.73
C MET A 137 7.88 -5.86 -4.99
N LEU A 138 6.79 -6.55 -4.66
CA LEU A 138 6.63 -7.99 -4.88
C LEU A 138 6.69 -8.32 -6.38
N ALA A 139 5.97 -7.57 -7.22
CA ALA A 139 5.97 -7.78 -8.67
C ALA A 139 7.37 -7.60 -9.29
N ARG A 140 8.18 -6.67 -8.76
CA ARG A 140 9.58 -6.49 -9.17
C ARG A 140 10.47 -7.68 -8.87
N TRP A 141 10.12 -8.50 -7.89
CA TRP A 141 10.84 -9.75 -7.63
C TRP A 141 10.52 -10.84 -8.65
N ARG A 142 9.52 -10.62 -9.52
CA ARG A 142 9.08 -11.54 -10.57
C ARG A 142 8.72 -12.92 -10.03
N ASP A 143 8.13 -12.94 -8.83
CA ASP A 143 7.67 -14.19 -8.26
C ASP A 143 6.41 -14.69 -8.98
N THR A 144 6.38 -15.98 -9.31
CA THR A 144 5.27 -16.60 -10.05
C THR A 144 3.97 -16.65 -9.25
N SER A 145 4.05 -16.68 -7.91
CA SER A 145 2.85 -16.63 -7.06
C SER A 145 2.15 -15.27 -7.20
N MET A 146 2.93 -14.19 -7.25
CA MET A 146 2.43 -12.84 -7.45
C MET A 146 1.88 -12.64 -8.88
N GLU A 147 2.52 -13.23 -9.90
CA GLU A 147 2.00 -13.22 -11.27
C GLU A 147 0.59 -13.84 -11.34
N LYS A 148 0.42 -15.03 -10.73
CA LYS A 148 -0.87 -15.74 -10.70
C LYS A 148 -1.96 -14.90 -10.05
N VAL A 149 -1.65 -14.22 -8.96
CA VAL A 149 -2.58 -13.31 -8.26
C VAL A 149 -3.02 -12.17 -9.19
N ILE A 150 -2.05 -11.44 -9.76
CA ILE A 150 -2.31 -10.28 -10.62
C ILE A 150 -3.13 -10.69 -11.85
N MET A 151 -2.76 -11.80 -12.50
CA MET A 151 -3.49 -12.35 -13.65
C MET A 151 -4.88 -12.84 -13.27
N GLY A 152 -5.05 -13.38 -12.06
CA GLY A 152 -6.34 -13.81 -11.52
C GLY A 152 -7.37 -12.68 -11.47
N TYR A 153 -6.96 -11.47 -11.10
CA TYR A 153 -7.84 -10.29 -11.09
C TYR A 153 -8.37 -9.92 -12.48
N PHE A 154 -7.59 -10.12 -13.54
CA PHE A 154 -8.04 -9.87 -14.92
C PHE A 154 -8.88 -11.00 -15.48
N ALA A 155 -8.60 -12.24 -15.09
CA ALA A 155 -9.37 -13.38 -15.54
C ALA A 155 -10.82 -13.30 -15.03
N ASN A 156 -11.02 -12.72 -13.84
CA ASN A 156 -12.31 -12.72 -13.16
C ASN A 156 -12.68 -11.36 -12.54
N PRO A 157 -12.88 -10.29 -13.36
CA PRO A 157 -13.16 -8.96 -12.84
C PRO A 157 -14.46 -8.90 -12.01
N GLY A 158 -15.46 -9.73 -12.34
CA GLY A 158 -16.69 -9.85 -11.55
C GLY A 158 -16.46 -10.43 -10.14
N LEU A 159 -15.49 -11.33 -9.98
CA LEU A 159 -15.18 -11.94 -8.67
C LEU A 159 -14.45 -10.95 -7.75
N VAL A 160 -13.74 -9.97 -8.30
CA VAL A 160 -13.00 -9.00 -7.48
C VAL A 160 -13.95 -8.22 -6.58
N LYS A 161 -15.07 -7.72 -7.11
CA LYS A 161 -16.07 -6.99 -6.31
C LYS A 161 -16.69 -7.89 -5.24
N THR A 162 -17.01 -9.15 -5.59
CA THR A 162 -17.48 -10.13 -4.62
C THR A 162 -16.46 -10.39 -3.51
N GLN A 163 -15.17 -10.51 -3.84
CA GLN A 163 -14.11 -10.71 -2.87
C GLN A 163 -13.93 -9.51 -1.95
N ILE A 164 -13.98 -8.28 -2.48
CA ILE A 164 -13.98 -7.06 -1.65
C ILE A 164 -15.15 -7.07 -0.66
N ALA A 165 -16.35 -7.39 -1.12
CA ALA A 165 -17.53 -7.49 -0.25
C ALA A 165 -17.36 -8.55 0.85
N MET A 166 -16.80 -9.72 0.51
CA MET A 166 -16.51 -10.78 1.49
C MET A 166 -15.49 -10.32 2.53
N SER A 167 -14.43 -9.64 2.12
CA SER A 167 -13.38 -9.11 3.02
C SER A 167 -13.91 -8.04 3.99
N LEU A 168 -14.94 -7.29 3.57
CA LEU A 168 -15.64 -6.32 4.41
C LEU A 168 -16.63 -6.97 5.39
N GLY A 169 -17.05 -8.22 5.16
CA GLY A 169 -18.01 -8.92 6.01
C GLY A 169 -19.30 -8.11 6.20
N ARG A 170 -19.75 -7.96 7.46
CA ARG A 170 -20.98 -7.19 7.80
C ARG A 170 -20.91 -5.72 7.40
N SER A 171 -19.72 -5.15 7.21
CA SER A 171 -19.60 -3.76 6.74
C SER A 171 -20.01 -3.59 5.27
N ALA A 172 -20.13 -4.67 4.51
CA ALA A 172 -20.66 -4.63 3.14
C ALA A 172 -22.17 -4.32 3.09
N ASP A 173 -22.90 -4.47 4.20
CA ASP A 173 -24.33 -4.12 4.29
C ASP A 173 -24.56 -2.59 4.17
N ASP A 174 -23.53 -1.80 4.47
CA ASP A 174 -23.53 -0.36 4.21
C ASP A 174 -23.10 -0.08 2.77
N ALA A 175 -24.08 0.30 1.94
CA ALA A 175 -23.88 0.61 0.53
C ALA A 175 -22.85 1.73 0.29
N SER A 176 -22.71 2.69 1.22
CA SER A 176 -21.74 3.78 1.10
C SER A 176 -20.30 3.29 1.29
N ILE A 177 -20.08 2.39 2.26
CA ILE A 177 -18.78 1.76 2.50
C ILE A 177 -18.42 0.87 1.32
N LEU A 178 -19.34 0.03 0.88
CA LEU A 178 -19.11 -0.89 -0.24
C LEU A 178 -18.76 -0.13 -1.53
N GLN A 179 -19.53 0.93 -1.84
CA GLN A 179 -19.28 1.76 -3.01
C GLN A 179 -17.94 2.49 -2.92
N ARG A 180 -17.54 2.94 -1.72
CA ARG A 180 -16.23 3.56 -1.49
C ARG A 180 -15.10 2.59 -1.79
N GLU A 181 -15.17 1.35 -1.31
CA GLU A 181 -14.09 0.37 -1.54
C GLU A 181 -14.06 -0.15 -2.98
N TYR A 182 -15.21 -0.26 -3.66
CA TYR A 182 -15.23 -0.49 -5.12
C TYR A 182 -14.56 0.66 -5.88
N SER A 183 -14.85 1.90 -5.51
CA SER A 183 -14.21 3.07 -6.12
C SER A 183 -12.71 3.09 -5.85
N ARG A 184 -12.26 2.67 -4.65
CA ARG A 184 -10.84 2.48 -4.32
C ARG A 184 -10.19 1.42 -5.21
N TRP A 185 -10.84 0.27 -5.41
CA TRP A 185 -10.33 -0.75 -6.32
C TRP A 185 -10.18 -0.21 -7.75
N ASP A 186 -11.21 0.45 -8.29
CA ASP A 186 -11.22 0.94 -9.65
C ASP A 186 -10.14 2.03 -9.88
N SER A 187 -9.89 2.88 -8.88
CA SER A 187 -8.90 3.97 -8.94
C SER A 187 -7.47 3.57 -8.55
N HIS A 188 -7.28 2.75 -7.51
CA HIS A 188 -5.96 2.44 -6.94
C HIS A 188 -5.56 0.98 -7.17
N GLY A 189 -6.47 0.03 -6.89
CA GLY A 189 -6.22 -1.41 -7.01
C GLY A 189 -5.88 -1.80 -8.44
N GLN A 190 -6.79 -1.55 -9.39
CA GLN A 190 -6.57 -1.81 -10.82
C GLN A 190 -5.34 -1.09 -11.37
N TYR A 191 -5.10 0.15 -10.94
CA TYR A 191 -3.93 0.90 -11.38
C TYR A 191 -2.62 0.25 -10.90
N THR A 192 -2.60 -0.24 -9.66
CA THR A 192 -1.46 -0.99 -9.12
C THR A 192 -1.25 -2.30 -9.87
N VAL A 193 -2.32 -3.02 -10.19
CA VAL A 193 -2.29 -4.25 -11.00
C VAL A 193 -1.62 -3.99 -12.36
N ILE A 194 -2.03 -2.94 -13.08
CA ILE A 194 -1.45 -2.56 -14.40
C ILE A 194 0.06 -2.29 -14.26
N ILE A 195 0.46 -1.52 -13.25
CA ILE A 195 1.87 -1.25 -12.99
C ILE A 195 2.63 -2.53 -12.68
N CYS A 196 2.03 -3.49 -11.98
CA CYS A 196 2.68 -4.73 -11.63
C CYS A 196 2.85 -5.67 -12.83
N LEU A 197 1.90 -5.69 -13.76
CA LEU A 197 1.96 -6.53 -14.97
C LEU A 197 3.20 -6.27 -15.84
N ARG A 198 3.73 -5.04 -15.86
CA ARG A 198 4.94 -4.71 -16.64
C ARG A 198 6.15 -5.59 -16.30
N TYR A 199 6.16 -6.19 -15.11
CA TYR A 199 7.26 -7.03 -14.63
C TYR A 199 7.16 -8.47 -15.12
N TYR A 200 6.05 -8.84 -15.74
CA TYR A 200 5.73 -10.17 -16.25
C TYR A 200 5.49 -10.12 -17.77
N PRO A 201 6.51 -9.83 -18.60
CA PRO A 201 6.33 -9.67 -20.03
C PRO A 201 5.92 -11.00 -20.68
N SER A 202 4.75 -11.01 -21.31
CA SER A 202 4.25 -12.10 -22.15
C SER A 202 3.22 -11.57 -23.15
N ILE A 203 2.95 -12.34 -24.22
CA ILE A 203 1.89 -12.00 -25.18
C ILE A 203 0.54 -11.88 -24.47
N GLN A 204 0.24 -12.81 -23.56
CA GLN A 204 -1.01 -12.79 -22.80
C GLN A 204 -1.16 -11.49 -21.98
N VAL A 205 -0.09 -11.03 -21.33
CA VAL A 205 -0.11 -9.77 -20.57
C VAL A 205 -0.24 -8.57 -21.50
N LEU A 206 0.45 -8.58 -22.64
CA LEU A 206 0.33 -7.55 -23.66
C LEU A 206 -1.11 -7.41 -24.16
N ASP A 207 -1.75 -8.52 -24.53
CA ASP A 207 -3.14 -8.55 -24.99
C ASP A 207 -4.10 -7.98 -23.94
N LYS A 208 -3.89 -8.35 -22.67
CA LYS A 208 -4.70 -7.83 -21.55
C LYS A 208 -4.54 -6.33 -21.36
N LEU A 209 -3.31 -5.82 -21.41
CA LEU A 209 -3.07 -4.38 -21.29
C LEU A 209 -3.64 -3.60 -22.48
N THR A 210 -3.55 -4.13 -23.70
CA THR A 210 -4.15 -3.51 -24.89
C THR A 210 -5.67 -3.51 -24.82
N GLN A 211 -6.30 -4.61 -24.38
CA GLN A 211 -7.74 -4.63 -24.11
C GLN A 211 -8.13 -3.57 -23.07
N PHE A 212 -7.33 -3.44 -22.01
CA PHE A 212 -7.58 -2.47 -20.95
C PHE A 212 -7.41 -1.02 -21.42
N GLU A 213 -6.45 -0.74 -22.29
CA GLU A 213 -6.30 0.55 -22.95
C GLU A 213 -7.57 0.93 -23.72
N ALA A 214 -8.09 0.02 -24.54
CA ALA A 214 -9.29 0.24 -25.33
C ALA A 214 -10.52 0.54 -24.45
N LEU A 215 -10.74 -0.27 -23.39
CA LEU A 215 -11.81 -0.04 -22.43
C LEU A 215 -11.66 1.31 -21.70
N THR A 216 -10.43 1.69 -21.35
CA THR A 216 -10.15 2.97 -20.69
C THR A 216 -10.47 4.15 -21.61
N VAL A 217 -10.20 4.04 -22.91
CA VAL A 217 -10.58 5.07 -23.90
C VAL A 217 -12.11 5.15 -24.04
N GLU A 218 -12.79 4.01 -24.14
CA GLU A 218 -14.26 3.97 -24.24
C GLU A 218 -14.92 4.61 -23.00
N ASP A 219 -14.45 4.27 -21.80
CA ASP A 219 -14.95 4.85 -20.55
C ASP A 219 -14.69 6.35 -20.46
N MET A 220 -13.54 6.83 -20.94
CA MET A 220 -13.22 8.25 -21.04
C MET A 220 -14.21 8.96 -21.96
N GLU A 221 -14.45 8.45 -23.17
CA GLU A 221 -15.37 9.02 -24.15
C GLU A 221 -16.81 9.07 -23.63
N LYS A 222 -17.25 7.99 -22.98
CA LYS A 222 -18.55 7.90 -22.33
C LYS A 222 -18.69 8.88 -21.15
N SER A 223 -17.61 9.15 -20.44
CA SER A 223 -17.62 10.12 -19.34
C SER A 223 -17.64 11.55 -19.89
N LEU A 224 -16.87 11.84 -20.94
CA LEU A 224 -16.84 13.14 -21.62
C LEU A 224 -18.18 13.51 -22.27
N SER A 225 -18.92 12.54 -22.80
CA SER A 225 -20.25 12.78 -23.39
C SER A 225 -21.29 13.24 -22.36
N LYS A 226 -21.06 12.95 -21.07
CA LYS A 226 -21.93 13.38 -19.96
C LYS A 226 -21.53 14.72 -19.35
N CYS A 227 -20.40 15.32 -19.77
CA CYS A 227 -19.92 16.57 -19.21
C CYS A 227 -20.67 17.79 -19.75
N CYS A 228 -21.23 18.57 -18.83
CA CYS A 228 -21.94 19.81 -19.14
C CYS A 228 -21.02 21.04 -19.15
N THR A 229 -19.86 21.01 -18.48
CA THR A 229 -18.95 22.16 -18.41
C THR A 229 -17.58 21.89 -19.00
N ARG A 230 -16.88 22.97 -19.38
CA ARG A 230 -15.49 22.91 -19.83
C ARG A 230 -14.55 22.37 -18.74
N ASN A 231 -14.78 22.76 -17.49
CA ASN A 231 -13.93 22.35 -16.36
C ASN A 231 -14.06 20.85 -16.08
N ASP A 232 -15.28 20.29 -16.14
CA ASP A 232 -15.50 18.85 -16.00
C ASP A 232 -14.77 18.07 -17.10
N ARG A 233 -14.81 18.58 -18.34
CA ARG A 233 -14.10 17.94 -19.46
C ARG A 233 -12.58 17.94 -19.28
N ILE A 234 -12.02 19.04 -18.76
CA ILE A 234 -10.58 19.12 -18.47
C ILE A 234 -10.22 18.10 -17.38
N TRP A 235 -10.97 18.11 -16.28
CA TRP A 235 -10.72 17.18 -15.17
C TRP A 235 -10.81 15.71 -15.60
N ILE A 236 -11.82 15.33 -16.37
CA ILE A 236 -11.94 13.95 -16.90
C ILE A 236 -10.74 13.62 -17.79
N LYS A 237 -10.35 14.52 -18.70
CA LYS A 237 -9.18 14.28 -19.54
C LYS A 237 -7.92 14.08 -18.71
N ASP A 238 -7.70 14.86 -17.67
CA ASP A 238 -6.52 14.75 -16.81
C ASP A 238 -6.48 13.38 -16.12
N VAL A 239 -7.59 12.97 -15.48
CA VAL A 239 -7.70 11.68 -14.78
C VAL A 239 -7.43 10.49 -15.71
N TYR A 240 -8.05 10.48 -16.88
CA TYR A 240 -7.88 9.37 -17.83
C TYR A 240 -6.52 9.43 -18.55
N SER A 241 -5.95 10.60 -18.76
CA SER A 241 -4.63 10.76 -19.41
C SER A 241 -3.52 10.10 -18.61
N ASP A 242 -3.49 10.29 -17.28
CA ASP A 242 -2.50 9.66 -16.41
C ASP A 242 -2.60 8.12 -16.44
N ARG A 243 -3.84 7.61 -16.45
CA ARG A 243 -4.11 6.18 -16.55
C ARG A 243 -3.63 5.62 -17.89
N LEU A 244 -4.04 6.24 -18.99
CA LEU A 244 -3.64 5.84 -20.35
C LEU A 244 -2.13 5.94 -20.56
N PHE A 245 -1.49 6.98 -20.04
CA PHE A 245 -0.03 7.13 -20.07
C PHE A 245 0.65 5.93 -19.40
N THR A 246 0.16 5.51 -18.24
CA THR A 246 0.73 4.38 -17.49
C THR A 246 0.54 3.05 -18.22
N ILE A 247 -0.64 2.82 -18.80
CA ILE A 247 -0.95 1.61 -19.58
C ILE A 247 -0.04 1.54 -20.81
N ARG A 248 0.00 2.62 -21.61
CA ARG A 248 0.82 2.71 -22.83
C ARG A 248 2.30 2.53 -22.55
N LYS A 249 2.79 3.14 -21.47
CA LYS A 249 4.18 2.95 -21.02
C LYS A 249 4.47 1.49 -20.69
N SER A 250 3.55 0.81 -20.00
CA SER A 250 3.69 -0.60 -19.64
C SER A 250 3.66 -1.50 -20.90
N ILE A 251 2.76 -1.23 -21.84
CA ILE A 251 2.70 -1.90 -23.15
C ILE A 251 4.01 -1.75 -23.91
N ALA A 252 4.53 -0.52 -24.04
CA ALA A 252 5.77 -0.26 -24.75
C ALA A 252 6.98 -0.98 -24.11
N GLU A 253 7.04 -1.02 -22.78
CA GLU A 253 8.11 -1.71 -22.05
C GLU A 253 8.04 -3.23 -22.19
N ILE A 254 6.83 -3.81 -22.28
CA ILE A 254 6.65 -5.24 -22.54
C ILE A 254 7.00 -5.56 -23.99
N LYS A 255 6.52 -4.79 -24.95
CA LYS A 255 6.87 -4.91 -26.38
C LYS A 255 8.38 -4.95 -26.59
N LYS A 256 9.09 -4.00 -25.96
CA LYS A 256 10.56 -3.96 -25.97
C LYS A 256 11.20 -5.22 -25.36
N GLN A 257 10.65 -5.75 -24.26
CA GLN A 257 11.17 -6.97 -23.62
C GLN A 257 10.89 -8.25 -24.42
N LEU A 258 9.87 -8.23 -25.28
CA LEU A 258 9.49 -9.36 -26.14
C LEU A 258 10.07 -9.26 -27.55
N ASP A 259 10.84 -8.21 -27.86
CA ASP A 259 11.33 -7.88 -29.20
C ASP A 259 10.20 -7.71 -30.25
N ILE A 260 9.05 -7.18 -29.81
CA ILE A 260 7.87 -6.90 -30.64
C ILE A 260 7.73 -5.38 -30.78
N LEU A 261 8.58 -4.75 -31.59
CA LEU A 261 8.57 -3.32 -31.97
C LEU A 261 8.40 -2.33 -30.79
#